data_AF-A0A5S3WIF9-F1
#
_entry.id   AF-A0A5S3WIF9-F1
#
_cell.length_a   1.000
_cell.length_b   1.000
_cell.length_c   1.000
_cell.angle_alpha   90.00
_cell.angle_beta   90.00
_cell.angle_gamma   90.00
#
_symmetry.space_group_name_H-M   'P 1'
#
loop_
_entity.id
_entity.type
_entity.pdbx_description
1 polymer ?
#
loop_
_entity_poly.entity_id
_entity_poly.type
_entity_poly.pdbx_seq_one_letter_code
_entity_poly.pdbx_strand_id
1 'polypeptide(L)'
;MSSPKSQLGFDQNQRKIIIGEQQDSELGPLCHLPGSWQNIGNLQGHGWNMIALPFAAGDLDYRLLMNQYDETLTFNLVDKGVPNRGIPDDQSVATLDYTQIINQIAADDFPQSGLAGKPGLAIHHEPGLWLHMRDQLTDELDIARLSSIPHGDAVIALGKSAQSHSGFEIPALSGLPIGVAGDIDTSPYLAPYKHFRDHPFEGVFDPTQANALLQKAIAPLLRDGKVRNTTKLEVRSTAASGSVNNIPFVTRQANAAEMHSTFWIYELTETDSNGNPKLWLQYSQTVILDFFNRKDRPGELIRWPHISINTLEKVPT
;
A
#
# COMPACT_ATOMS: atom_id res chain seq x y z
N MET A 1 43.92 -44.57 14.00
CA MET A 1 42.55 -44.10 13.69
C MET A 1 41.88 -43.68 15.00
N SER A 2 41.74 -42.38 15.25
CA SER A 2 40.60 -41.81 15.98
C SER A 2 40.68 -40.29 15.86
N SER A 3 39.62 -39.70 15.32
CA SER A 3 39.45 -38.32 14.88
C SER A 3 39.71 -37.26 15.96
N PRO A 4 40.18 -36.04 15.60
CA PRO A 4 40.18 -34.91 16.52
C PRO A 4 38.74 -34.45 16.82
N LYS A 5 38.50 -34.11 18.09
CA LYS A 5 37.28 -33.45 18.57
C LYS A 5 37.13 -32.10 17.87
N SER A 6 36.07 -31.93 17.07
CA SER A 6 35.62 -30.63 16.60
C SER A 6 34.96 -29.88 17.76
N GLN A 7 35.69 -28.96 18.39
CA GLN A 7 35.08 -27.84 19.09
C GLN A 7 34.62 -26.84 18.02
N LEU A 8 33.34 -26.89 17.65
CA LEU A 8 32.68 -25.76 17.00
C LEU A 8 32.40 -24.73 18.11
N GLY A 9 33.19 -23.66 18.12
CA GLY A 9 32.87 -22.47 18.88
C GLY A 9 31.53 -21.91 18.43
N PHE A 10 30.69 -21.54 19.40
CA PHE A 10 29.42 -20.88 19.15
C PHE A 10 29.68 -19.47 18.61
N ASP A 11 29.18 -19.21 17.40
CA ASP A 11 29.16 -17.89 16.79
C ASP A 11 28.02 -17.05 17.42
N GLN A 12 28.36 -15.89 17.99
CA GLN A 12 27.43 -14.98 18.66
C GLN A 12 26.55 -14.16 17.69
N ASN A 13 26.62 -14.43 16.38
CA ASN A 13 25.93 -13.67 15.33
C ASN A 13 24.67 -14.34 14.75
N GLN A 14 24.01 -15.25 15.45
CA GLN A 14 22.72 -15.76 14.96
C GLN A 14 21.63 -14.70 15.10
N ARG A 15 21.35 -13.97 14.01
CA ARG A 15 20.08 -13.26 13.81
C ARG A 15 18.96 -14.30 13.95
N LYS A 16 18.25 -14.26 15.08
CA LYS A 16 17.00 -14.98 15.23
C LYS A 16 15.92 -14.16 14.55
N ILE A 17 15.18 -14.78 13.63
CA ILE A 17 13.88 -14.23 13.22
C ILE A 17 12.97 -14.43 14.43
N ILE A 18 12.77 -13.36 15.20
CA ILE A 18 11.86 -13.34 16.35
C ILE A 18 10.55 -12.76 15.84
N ILE A 19 9.42 -13.39 16.13
CA ILE A 19 8.13 -12.76 15.89
C ILE A 19 8.07 -11.55 16.84
N GLY A 20 8.03 -10.34 16.30
CA GLY A 20 8.00 -9.12 17.11
C GLY A 20 6.77 -9.14 18.02
N GLU A 21 6.98 -8.94 19.32
CA GLU A 21 5.88 -8.77 20.27
C GLU A 21 5.16 -7.45 19.99
N GLN A 22 3.83 -7.46 20.12
CA GLN A 22 2.99 -6.27 19.94
C GLN A 22 3.41 -5.15 20.91
N GLN A 23 3.38 -3.89 20.45
CA GLN A 23 3.71 -2.69 21.26
C GLN A 23 5.17 -2.56 21.70
N ASP A 24 6.09 -3.17 20.95
CA ASP A 24 7.51 -2.92 21.17
C ASP A 24 7.87 -1.46 20.92
N SER A 25 8.24 -0.74 21.99
CA SER A 25 8.60 0.67 21.92
C SER A 25 9.80 0.96 21.01
N GLU A 26 10.67 -0.02 20.76
CA GLU A 26 11.83 0.16 19.87
C GLU A 26 11.44 0.21 18.39
N LEU A 27 10.25 -0.29 18.02
CA LEU A 27 9.69 -0.15 16.68
C LEU A 27 9.11 1.24 16.41
N GLY A 28 9.02 2.09 17.43
CA GLY A 28 8.48 3.44 17.34
C GLY A 28 7.09 3.45 16.67
N PRO A 29 6.87 4.20 15.59
CA PRO A 29 5.57 4.29 14.92
C PRO A 29 5.13 2.98 14.24
N LEU A 30 6.04 2.00 14.07
CA LEU A 30 5.73 0.71 13.45
C LEU A 30 5.24 -0.34 14.47
N CYS A 31 5.17 -0.02 15.77
CA CYS A 31 4.94 -0.99 16.85
C CYS A 31 3.63 -1.79 16.77
N HIS A 32 2.63 -1.30 16.03
CA HIS A 32 1.36 -2.01 15.84
C HIS A 32 1.34 -2.94 14.63
N LEU A 33 2.24 -2.76 13.66
CA LEU A 33 2.27 -3.54 12.42
C LEU A 33 2.54 -5.04 12.59
N PRO A 34 3.48 -5.51 13.46
CA PRO A 34 3.82 -6.93 13.55
C PRO A 34 2.60 -7.84 13.72
N GLY A 35 2.53 -8.92 12.93
CA GLY A 35 1.40 -9.85 12.89
C GLY A 35 0.71 -9.90 11.52
N SER A 36 -0.47 -10.51 11.46
CA SER A 36 -1.27 -10.67 10.23
C SER A 36 -2.50 -9.76 10.25
N TRP A 37 -2.78 -9.13 9.12
CA TRP A 37 -3.93 -8.25 8.89
C TRP A 37 -4.74 -8.80 7.73
N GLN A 38 -6.05 -8.92 7.92
CA GLN A 38 -6.92 -9.58 6.95
C GLN A 38 -8.29 -8.91 6.85
N ASN A 39 -8.93 -9.08 5.69
CA ASN A 39 -10.34 -8.77 5.48
C ASN A 39 -11.21 -9.84 6.17
N ILE A 40 -11.43 -9.71 7.48
CA ILE A 40 -12.21 -10.69 8.29
C ILE A 40 -13.53 -10.11 8.79
N GLY A 41 -14.48 -11.00 9.09
CA GLY A 41 -15.77 -10.61 9.66
C GLY A 41 -16.53 -9.65 8.74
N ASN A 42 -16.89 -8.48 9.25
CA ASN A 42 -17.59 -7.46 8.49
C ASN A 42 -16.69 -6.69 7.49
N LEU A 43 -15.37 -6.96 7.47
CA LEU A 43 -14.41 -6.33 6.54
C LEU A 43 -14.10 -7.19 5.31
N GLN A 44 -14.75 -8.35 5.13
CA GLN A 44 -14.65 -9.12 3.88
C GLN A 44 -15.01 -8.24 2.67
N GLY A 45 -14.21 -8.32 1.61
CA GLY A 45 -14.37 -7.56 0.37
C GLY A 45 -14.18 -6.05 0.49
N HIS A 46 -13.44 -5.58 1.51
CA HIS A 46 -13.14 -4.14 1.67
C HIS A 46 -11.88 -3.68 0.93
N GLY A 47 -11.22 -4.57 0.18
CA GLY A 47 -10.14 -4.24 -0.74
C GLY A 47 -10.66 -3.86 -2.12
N TRP A 48 -10.21 -2.72 -2.65
CA TRP A 48 -10.61 -2.20 -3.95
C TRP A 48 -9.41 -1.69 -4.75
N ASN A 49 -9.40 -2.00 -6.04
CA ASN A 49 -8.39 -1.53 -6.97
C ASN A 49 -9.03 -0.93 -8.21
N MET A 50 -8.39 0.12 -8.75
CA MET A 50 -8.61 0.55 -10.13
C MET A 50 -7.29 0.72 -10.88
N ILE A 51 -7.30 0.38 -12.17
CA ILE A 51 -6.17 0.57 -13.07
C ILE A 51 -6.62 0.84 -14.50
N ALA A 52 -6.07 1.90 -15.11
CA ALA A 52 -6.18 2.09 -16.55
C ALA A 52 -5.06 1.32 -17.26
N LEU A 53 -5.41 0.59 -18.31
CA LEU A 53 -4.50 -0.31 -19.03
C LEU A 53 -4.56 -0.02 -20.54
N PRO A 54 -3.40 0.05 -21.23
CA PRO A 54 -3.37 0.06 -22.69
C PRO A 54 -4.16 -1.12 -23.27
N PHE A 55 -5.06 -0.84 -24.20
CA PHE A 55 -6.00 -1.78 -24.78
C PHE A 55 -6.37 -1.36 -26.21
N ALA A 56 -5.63 -1.90 -27.18
CA ALA A 56 -5.74 -1.53 -28.60
C ALA A 56 -7.06 -1.97 -29.28
N ALA A 57 -7.88 -2.80 -28.63
CA ALA A 57 -9.14 -3.27 -29.20
C ALA A 57 -10.34 -2.36 -28.88
N GLY A 58 -10.13 -1.28 -28.10
CA GLY A 58 -11.15 -0.27 -27.82
C GLY A 58 -10.88 1.06 -28.52
N ASP A 59 -11.92 1.88 -28.72
CA ASP A 59 -11.84 3.16 -29.47
C ASP A 59 -10.93 4.22 -28.84
N LEU A 60 -10.59 4.07 -27.55
CA LEU A 60 -9.77 5.00 -26.79
C LEU A 60 -8.34 4.51 -26.55
N ASP A 61 -7.99 3.33 -27.09
CA ASP A 61 -6.75 2.60 -26.85
C ASP A 61 -6.49 2.24 -25.37
N TYR A 62 -7.45 2.43 -24.46
CA TYR A 62 -7.34 1.96 -23.07
C TYR A 62 -8.66 1.39 -22.56
N ARG A 63 -8.54 0.59 -21.49
CA ARG A 63 -9.65 0.14 -20.65
C ARG A 63 -9.38 0.49 -19.20
N LEU A 64 -10.44 0.72 -18.44
CA LEU A 64 -10.39 0.87 -16.99
C LEU A 64 -10.85 -0.43 -16.34
N LEU A 65 -9.97 -1.06 -15.57
CA LEU A 65 -10.22 -2.30 -14.84
C LEU A 65 -10.45 -1.97 -13.36
N MET A 66 -11.49 -2.57 -12.79
CA MET A 66 -11.80 -2.56 -11.37
C MET A 66 -11.60 -3.95 -10.79
N ASN A 67 -11.13 -4.03 -9.54
CA ASN A 67 -11.09 -5.27 -8.78
C ASN A 67 -11.61 -5.05 -7.37
N GLN A 68 -12.39 -6.00 -6.86
CA GLN A 68 -12.67 -6.16 -5.44
C GLN A 68 -11.87 -7.37 -4.95
N TYR A 69 -11.29 -7.28 -3.76
CA TYR A 69 -10.44 -8.34 -3.25
C TYR A 69 -10.45 -8.46 -1.72
N ASP A 70 -10.03 -9.63 -1.25
CA ASP A 70 -9.53 -9.84 0.10
C ASP A 70 -8.01 -9.88 0.07
N GLU A 71 -7.39 -9.43 1.16
CA GLU A 71 -5.95 -9.34 1.30
C GLU A 71 -5.50 -9.98 2.62
N THR A 72 -4.34 -10.62 2.57
CA THR A 72 -3.54 -10.93 3.75
C THR A 72 -2.26 -10.12 3.69
N LEU A 73 -2.08 -9.24 4.68
CA LEU A 73 -0.88 -8.43 4.86
C LEU A 73 -0.19 -8.85 6.15
N THR A 74 1.02 -9.37 6.05
CA THR A 74 1.77 -9.91 7.21
C THR A 74 3.04 -9.13 7.42
N PHE A 75 3.35 -8.79 8.67
CA PHE A 75 4.59 -8.13 9.07
C PHE A 75 5.35 -8.97 10.10
N ASN A 76 6.63 -9.22 9.86
CA ASN A 76 7.49 -9.88 10.84
C ASN A 76 8.64 -8.96 11.24
N LEU A 77 9.10 -9.11 12.48
CA LEU A 77 10.26 -8.38 12.97
C LEU A 77 11.53 -9.02 12.39
N VAL A 78 12.34 -8.20 11.71
CA VAL A 78 13.66 -8.61 11.25
C VAL A 78 14.70 -8.30 12.32
N ASP A 79 14.79 -7.03 12.71
CA ASP A 79 15.76 -6.52 13.68
C ASP A 79 15.31 -5.12 14.16
N LYS A 80 15.64 -4.74 15.39
CA LYS A 80 15.25 -3.45 15.97
C LYS A 80 16.37 -2.41 15.90
N GLY A 81 17.58 -2.79 15.50
CA GLY A 81 18.74 -1.91 15.49
C GLY A 81 19.76 -2.31 14.43
N VAL A 82 19.32 -2.41 13.17
CA VAL A 82 20.23 -2.66 12.04
C VAL A 82 21.21 -1.50 11.96
N PRO A 83 22.52 -1.72 12.17
CA PRO A 83 23.48 -0.63 12.25
C PRO A 83 23.93 -0.20 10.84
N ASN A 84 23.91 1.10 10.57
CA ASN A 84 24.64 1.73 9.48
C ASN A 84 25.91 2.37 10.06
N ARG A 85 27.08 1.82 9.70
CA ARG A 85 28.34 2.13 10.39
C ARG A 85 28.96 3.43 9.89
N GLY A 86 29.34 4.33 10.81
CA GLY A 86 29.73 5.69 10.47
C GLY A 86 30.78 6.31 11.42
N ILE A 87 31.25 7.51 11.06
CA ILE A 87 32.10 8.37 11.91
C ILE A 87 31.45 9.76 11.97
N PRO A 88 31.32 10.41 13.14
CA PRO A 88 31.78 9.95 14.46
C PRO A 88 30.92 8.83 15.06
N ASP A 89 29.67 8.69 14.62
CA ASP A 89 28.68 7.78 15.22
C ASP A 89 28.04 6.85 14.18
N ASP A 90 27.63 5.67 14.64
CA ASP A 90 26.76 4.78 13.88
C ASP A 90 25.31 5.31 13.88
N GLN A 91 24.54 4.88 12.89
CA GLN A 91 23.10 5.09 12.80
C GLN A 91 22.35 3.76 12.94
N SER A 92 21.09 3.79 13.33
CA SER A 92 20.29 2.58 13.51
C SER A 92 18.88 2.67 12.93
N VAL A 93 18.43 1.56 12.34
CA VAL A 93 17.06 1.40 11.85
C VAL A 93 16.39 0.18 12.47
N ALA A 94 15.13 0.33 12.88
CA ALA A 94 14.25 -0.80 13.15
C ALA A 94 13.64 -1.27 11.83
N THR A 95 13.56 -2.59 11.61
CA THR A 95 13.17 -3.20 10.34
C THR A 95 12.10 -4.26 10.55
N LEU A 96 10.99 -4.10 9.82
CA LEU A 96 9.98 -5.14 9.62
C LEU A 96 10.04 -5.63 8.17
N ASP A 97 9.98 -6.93 7.95
CA ASP A 97 9.59 -7.46 6.64
C ASP A 97 8.07 -7.47 6.53
N TYR A 98 7.56 -7.31 5.31
CA TYR A 98 6.16 -7.53 5.03
C TYR A 98 5.95 -8.37 3.77
N THR A 99 4.82 -9.07 3.75
CA THR A 99 4.30 -9.74 2.55
C THR A 99 2.82 -9.37 2.39
N GLN A 100 2.47 -8.91 1.19
CA GLN A 100 1.10 -8.64 0.78
C GLN A 100 0.64 -9.71 -0.21
N ILE A 101 -0.52 -10.31 0.04
CA ILE A 101 -1.14 -11.31 -0.85
C ILE A 101 -2.59 -10.90 -1.10
N ILE A 102 -2.97 -10.78 -2.38
CA ILE A 102 -4.32 -10.36 -2.79
C ILE A 102 -5.06 -11.50 -3.49
N ASN A 103 -6.26 -11.81 -3.02
CA ASN A 103 -7.19 -12.77 -3.60
C ASN A 103 -8.40 -12.04 -4.17
N GLN A 104 -8.57 -12.13 -5.48
CA GLN A 104 -9.65 -11.44 -6.18
C GLN A 104 -11.03 -12.03 -5.84
N ILE A 105 -11.99 -11.15 -5.54
CA ILE A 105 -13.41 -11.49 -5.35
C ILE A 105 -14.18 -11.25 -6.65
N ALA A 106 -14.05 -10.05 -7.22
CA ALA A 106 -14.73 -9.63 -8.43
C ALA A 106 -13.83 -8.75 -9.28
N ALA A 107 -14.08 -8.71 -10.58
CA ALA A 107 -13.44 -7.78 -11.50
C ALA A 107 -14.37 -7.45 -12.66
N ASP A 108 -14.32 -6.21 -13.12
CA ASP A 108 -15.02 -5.74 -14.31
C ASP A 108 -14.19 -4.67 -15.01
N ASP A 109 -14.38 -4.50 -16.31
CA ASP A 109 -13.72 -3.44 -17.07
C ASP A 109 -14.61 -2.76 -18.10
N PHE A 110 -14.26 -1.51 -18.37
CA PHE A 110 -14.90 -0.73 -19.42
C PHE A 110 -13.86 -0.06 -20.33
N PRO A 111 -14.02 -0.11 -21.67
CA PRO A 111 -14.99 -0.95 -22.39
C PRO A 111 -14.76 -2.44 -22.10
N GLN A 112 -15.82 -3.24 -22.21
CA GLN A 112 -15.75 -4.67 -21.90
C GLN A 112 -14.71 -5.36 -22.79
N SER A 113 -13.64 -5.83 -22.17
CA SER A 113 -12.49 -6.39 -22.89
C SER A 113 -12.53 -7.91 -22.99
N GLY A 114 -13.28 -8.57 -22.11
CA GLY A 114 -13.23 -10.03 -21.93
C GLY A 114 -11.96 -10.52 -21.22
N LEU A 115 -11.13 -9.61 -20.69
CA LEU A 115 -9.86 -9.90 -20.01
C LEU A 115 -9.92 -9.70 -18.49
N ALA A 116 -11.06 -9.26 -17.95
CA ALA A 116 -11.26 -9.19 -16.50
C ALA A 116 -11.03 -10.56 -15.86
N GLY A 117 -10.23 -10.59 -14.80
CA GLY A 117 -9.86 -11.83 -14.11
C GLY A 117 -11.09 -12.52 -13.51
N LYS A 118 -11.03 -13.85 -13.36
CA LYS A 118 -12.09 -14.60 -12.68
C LYS A 118 -12.00 -14.45 -11.15
N PRO A 119 -13.11 -14.59 -10.41
CA PRO A 119 -13.08 -14.72 -8.95
C PRO A 119 -12.11 -15.82 -8.49
N GLY A 120 -11.46 -15.59 -7.35
CA GLY A 120 -10.54 -16.52 -6.68
C GLY A 120 -9.11 -16.53 -7.21
N LEU A 121 -8.76 -15.70 -8.19
CA LEU A 121 -7.37 -15.58 -8.66
C LEU A 121 -6.51 -14.85 -7.63
N ALA A 122 -5.30 -15.39 -7.40
CA ALA A 122 -4.24 -14.64 -6.73
C ALA A 122 -3.66 -13.64 -7.74
N ILE A 123 -3.97 -12.35 -7.55
CA ILE A 123 -3.65 -11.29 -8.52
C ILE A 123 -2.42 -10.47 -8.13
N HIS A 124 -1.97 -10.55 -6.88
CA HIS A 124 -0.79 -9.82 -6.42
C HIS A 124 -0.08 -10.54 -5.28
N HIS A 125 1.25 -10.51 -5.31
CA HIS A 125 2.12 -10.97 -4.23
C HIS A 125 3.35 -10.07 -4.15
N GLU A 126 3.48 -9.26 -3.10
CA GLU A 126 4.56 -8.28 -2.94
C GLU A 126 5.28 -8.46 -1.60
N PRO A 127 6.58 -8.80 -1.60
CA PRO A 127 7.43 -8.68 -0.44
C PRO A 127 8.07 -7.29 -0.33
N GLY A 128 8.39 -6.88 0.89
CA GLY A 128 9.12 -5.65 1.14
C GLY A 128 9.56 -5.47 2.59
N LEU A 129 10.06 -4.28 2.90
CA LEU A 129 10.45 -3.86 4.24
C LEU A 129 9.78 -2.55 4.63
N TRP A 130 9.49 -2.39 5.92
CA TRP A 130 9.27 -1.11 6.58
C TRP A 130 10.44 -0.81 7.51
N LEU A 131 10.98 0.40 7.41
CA LEU A 131 12.08 0.88 8.23
C LEU A 131 11.62 2.06 9.08
N HIS A 132 12.09 2.12 10.31
CA HIS A 132 12.00 3.29 11.18
C HIS A 132 13.41 3.76 11.54
N MET A 133 13.74 4.99 11.15
CA MET A 133 15.01 5.64 11.46
C MET A 133 14.97 6.12 12.92
N ARG A 134 15.82 5.53 13.77
CA ARG A 134 15.80 5.79 15.23
C ARG A 134 16.61 7.02 15.63
N ASP A 135 17.54 7.43 14.80
CA ASP A 135 18.51 8.49 15.03
C ASP A 135 18.87 9.21 13.73
N GLN A 136 19.51 10.38 13.87
CA GLN A 136 20.07 11.17 12.76
C GLN A 136 19.12 11.38 11.56
N LEU A 137 17.87 11.76 11.83
CA LEU A 137 16.87 12.02 10.80
C LEU A 137 17.34 13.08 9.80
N THR A 138 17.02 12.86 8.52
CA THR A 138 17.20 13.85 7.44
C THR A 138 15.83 14.37 7.01
N ASP A 139 15.65 15.69 6.96
CA ASP A 139 14.38 16.34 6.58
C ASP A 139 13.14 15.87 7.36
N GLU A 140 13.36 15.43 8.61
CA GLU A 140 12.37 14.80 9.50
C GLU A 140 11.72 13.54 8.91
N LEU A 141 12.35 12.89 7.92
CA LEU A 141 11.92 11.61 7.39
C LEU A 141 12.31 10.52 8.41
N ASP A 142 11.32 9.92 9.05
CA ASP A 142 11.49 8.93 10.13
C ASP A 142 11.12 7.50 9.70
N ILE A 143 10.49 7.33 8.53
CA ILE A 143 10.09 6.02 8.02
C ILE A 143 10.41 5.83 6.54
N ALA A 144 10.64 4.58 6.15
CA ALA A 144 10.79 4.16 4.76
C ALA A 144 10.02 2.88 4.48
N ARG A 145 9.49 2.74 3.26
CA ARG A 145 8.95 1.49 2.71
C ARG A 145 9.76 1.10 1.48
N LEU A 146 10.25 -0.13 1.48
CA LEU A 146 10.97 -0.73 0.36
C LEU A 146 10.13 -1.88 -0.18
N SER A 147 9.92 -1.96 -1.49
CA SER A 147 8.99 -2.92 -2.09
C SER A 147 9.58 -3.56 -3.34
N SER A 148 9.37 -4.87 -3.53
CA SER A 148 9.71 -5.58 -4.76
C SER A 148 8.44 -6.12 -5.41
N ILE A 149 8.12 -5.64 -6.61
CA ILE A 149 6.83 -5.88 -7.27
C ILE A 149 7.05 -6.94 -8.35
N PRO A 150 6.23 -8.02 -8.43
CA PRO A 150 6.44 -9.14 -9.35
C PRO A 150 6.27 -8.79 -10.83
N HIS A 151 5.91 -7.54 -11.13
CA HIS A 151 5.93 -6.97 -12.49
C HIS A 151 7.33 -6.52 -12.95
N GLY A 152 8.28 -6.42 -12.02
CA GLY A 152 9.67 -6.02 -12.29
C GLY A 152 10.01 -4.61 -11.82
N ASP A 153 9.36 -4.14 -10.77
CA ASP A 153 9.57 -2.81 -10.19
C ASP A 153 10.15 -2.94 -8.77
N ALA A 154 11.05 -2.02 -8.42
CA ALA A 154 11.57 -1.87 -7.07
C ALA A 154 11.30 -0.44 -6.59
N VAL A 155 10.69 -0.30 -5.41
CA VAL A 155 10.28 1.00 -4.87
C VAL A 155 11.02 1.28 -3.57
N ILE A 156 11.51 2.52 -3.44
CA ILE A 156 11.93 3.12 -2.17
C ILE A 156 11.04 4.34 -1.96
N ALA A 157 10.23 4.32 -0.92
CA ALA A 157 9.38 5.45 -0.53
C ALA A 157 9.77 5.92 0.86
N LEU A 158 10.02 7.22 1.02
CA LEU A 158 10.41 7.85 2.28
C LEU A 158 9.27 8.73 2.78
N GLY A 159 9.19 8.93 4.09
CA GLY A 159 8.20 9.84 4.60
C GLY A 159 8.19 9.98 6.12
N LYS A 160 7.02 10.34 6.63
CA LYS A 160 6.83 10.77 8.02
C LYS A 160 5.73 9.96 8.71
N SER A 161 5.94 9.66 9.98
CA SER A 161 4.92 9.15 10.87
C SER A 161 4.23 10.27 11.67
N ALA A 162 3.00 10.02 12.12
CA ALA A 162 2.28 10.91 13.02
C ALA A 162 1.27 10.14 13.88
N GLN A 163 0.89 10.71 15.03
CA GLN A 163 -0.15 10.15 15.90
C GLN A 163 -1.25 11.17 16.19
N SER A 164 -2.48 10.69 16.40
CA SER A 164 -3.63 11.52 16.71
C SER A 164 -4.70 10.75 17.50
N HIS A 165 -5.17 11.34 18.60
CA HIS A 165 -6.31 10.82 19.36
C HIS A 165 -7.66 11.10 18.67
N SER A 166 -7.74 12.14 17.83
CA SER A 166 -8.95 12.48 17.07
C SER A 166 -9.00 11.83 15.69
N GLY A 167 -7.97 11.04 15.34
CA GLY A 167 -7.78 10.50 13.99
C GLY A 167 -7.21 11.53 13.01
N PHE A 168 -7.22 11.15 11.74
CA PHE A 168 -6.77 11.98 10.61
C PHE A 168 -7.88 12.07 9.56
N GLU A 169 -7.92 13.18 8.83
CA GLU A 169 -8.73 13.26 7.62
C GLU A 169 -8.14 12.35 6.54
N ILE A 170 -8.97 11.48 5.96
CA ILE A 170 -8.62 10.71 4.77
C ILE A 170 -8.94 11.60 3.57
N PRO A 171 -7.94 12.03 2.78
CA PRO A 171 -8.19 12.96 1.69
C PRO A 171 -9.06 12.33 0.60
N ALA A 172 -9.88 13.14 -0.06
CA ALA A 172 -10.53 12.73 -1.30
C ALA A 172 -9.47 12.35 -2.35
N LEU A 173 -9.74 11.30 -3.12
CA LEU A 173 -8.82 10.78 -4.11
C LEU A 173 -9.56 10.46 -5.40
N SER A 174 -9.17 11.11 -6.49
CA SER A 174 -9.69 10.86 -7.83
C SER A 174 -8.69 10.02 -8.63
N GLY A 175 -9.20 8.98 -9.29
CA GLY A 175 -8.46 8.14 -10.22
C GLY A 175 -8.41 8.66 -11.65
N LEU A 176 -8.96 9.85 -11.92
CA LEU A 176 -8.94 10.43 -13.26
C LEU A 176 -7.50 10.66 -13.75
N PRO A 177 -7.24 10.46 -15.05
CA PRO A 177 -5.91 10.68 -15.61
C PRO A 177 -5.51 12.16 -15.56
N ILE A 178 -4.26 12.41 -15.23
CA ILE A 178 -3.65 13.75 -15.19
C ILE A 178 -3.07 14.06 -16.58
N GLY A 179 -3.36 15.25 -17.10
CA GLY A 179 -2.95 15.66 -18.45
C GLY A 179 -4.00 15.32 -19.52
N VAL A 180 -5.22 14.97 -19.13
CA VAL A 180 -6.39 14.86 -20.00
C VAL A 180 -7.30 16.07 -19.78
N ALA A 181 -7.55 16.83 -20.84
CA ALA A 181 -8.48 17.96 -20.79
C ALA A 181 -9.94 17.51 -20.91
N GLY A 182 -10.84 18.30 -20.32
CA GLY A 182 -12.29 18.11 -20.40
C GLY A 182 -12.92 17.64 -19.08
N ASP A 183 -14.21 17.87 -18.96
CA ASP A 183 -15.02 17.42 -17.84
C ASP A 183 -15.47 15.97 -18.08
N ILE A 184 -15.50 15.13 -17.05
CA ILE A 184 -15.91 13.72 -17.15
C ILE A 184 -17.33 13.56 -17.74
N ASP A 185 -18.23 14.53 -17.56
CA ASP A 185 -19.58 14.52 -18.14
C ASP A 185 -19.62 14.83 -19.63
N THR A 186 -18.57 15.45 -20.17
CA THR A 186 -18.55 15.95 -21.55
C THR A 186 -17.47 15.32 -22.41
N SER A 187 -16.41 14.76 -21.82
CA SER A 187 -15.26 14.19 -22.51
C SER A 187 -15.48 12.73 -22.88
N PRO A 188 -15.60 12.37 -24.18
CA PRO A 188 -15.70 10.96 -24.59
C PRO A 188 -14.47 10.15 -24.20
N TYR A 189 -13.31 10.81 -24.08
CA TYR A 189 -12.07 10.14 -23.67
C TYR A 189 -12.09 9.67 -22.22
N LEU A 190 -12.99 10.19 -21.38
CA LEU A 190 -13.19 9.77 -19.99
C LEU A 190 -14.37 8.80 -19.81
N ALA A 191 -14.95 8.28 -20.90
CA ALA A 191 -16.11 7.40 -20.86
C ALA A 191 -15.94 6.16 -19.94
N PRO A 192 -14.77 5.48 -19.88
CA PRO A 192 -14.53 4.42 -18.89
C PRO A 192 -14.68 4.85 -17.44
N TYR A 193 -14.20 6.03 -17.07
CA TYR A 193 -14.36 6.56 -15.72
C TYR A 193 -15.81 6.97 -15.46
N LYS A 194 -16.45 7.62 -16.43
CA LYS A 194 -17.87 8.01 -16.33
C LYS A 194 -18.76 6.78 -16.15
N HIS A 195 -18.48 5.68 -16.85
CA HIS A 195 -19.21 4.43 -16.72
C HIS A 195 -19.28 3.97 -15.26
N PHE A 196 -18.13 3.86 -14.58
CA PHE A 196 -18.06 3.42 -13.19
C PHE A 196 -18.42 4.51 -12.17
N ARG A 197 -18.41 5.79 -12.53
CA ARG A 197 -18.99 6.83 -11.67
C ARG A 197 -20.52 6.77 -11.67
N ASP A 198 -21.12 6.61 -12.85
CA ASP A 198 -22.57 6.57 -13.03
C ASP A 198 -23.14 5.21 -12.60
N HIS A 199 -22.34 4.15 -12.69
CA HIS A 199 -22.65 2.79 -12.23
C HIS A 199 -21.48 2.26 -11.38
N PRO A 200 -21.40 2.63 -10.09
CA PRO A 200 -20.33 2.19 -9.20
C PRO A 200 -20.10 0.68 -9.26
N PHE A 201 -18.84 0.28 -9.34
CA PHE A 201 -18.45 -1.13 -9.36
C PHE A 201 -18.90 -1.82 -8.07
N GLU A 202 -19.50 -3.01 -8.20
CA GLU A 202 -20.21 -3.72 -7.11
C GLU A 202 -21.24 -2.83 -6.36
N GLY A 203 -21.77 -1.81 -7.05
CA GLY A 203 -22.73 -0.85 -6.52
C GLY A 203 -22.15 0.16 -5.52
N VAL A 204 -20.84 0.16 -5.27
CA VAL A 204 -20.23 0.99 -4.20
C VAL A 204 -18.94 1.70 -4.57
N PHE A 205 -18.13 1.19 -5.49
CA PHE A 205 -16.81 1.75 -5.79
C PHE A 205 -16.84 2.69 -7.00
N ASP A 206 -16.61 3.98 -6.73
CA ASP A 206 -16.52 5.05 -7.72
C ASP A 206 -15.04 5.47 -7.88
N PRO A 207 -14.41 5.28 -9.07
CA PRO A 207 -13.00 5.61 -9.27
C PRO A 207 -12.69 7.10 -9.20
N THR A 208 -13.69 7.97 -9.28
CA THR A 208 -13.50 9.43 -9.14
C THR A 208 -13.45 9.87 -7.68
N GLN A 209 -13.81 8.98 -6.75
CA GLN A 209 -13.84 9.19 -5.31
C GLN A 209 -13.34 7.96 -4.56
N ALA A 210 -12.18 7.43 -4.96
CA ALA A 210 -11.66 6.14 -4.52
C ALA A 210 -11.61 6.01 -2.98
N ASN A 211 -11.21 7.07 -2.27
CA ASN A 211 -11.13 7.05 -0.80
C ASN A 211 -12.47 7.14 -0.05
N ALA A 212 -13.60 7.31 -0.75
CA ALA A 212 -14.92 7.43 -0.11
C ALA A 212 -15.28 6.18 0.70
N LEU A 213 -14.87 4.99 0.27
CA LEU A 213 -15.12 3.75 1.02
C LEU A 213 -14.30 3.66 2.31
N LEU A 214 -13.06 4.16 2.33
CA LEU A 214 -12.26 4.26 3.54
C LEU A 214 -12.91 5.22 4.54
N GLN A 215 -13.30 6.41 4.07
CA GLN A 215 -13.98 7.43 4.86
C GLN A 215 -15.28 6.87 5.47
N LYS A 216 -16.10 6.19 4.66
CA LYS A 216 -17.36 5.58 5.09
C LYS A 216 -17.16 4.50 6.14
N ALA A 217 -16.11 3.67 6.02
CA ALA A 217 -15.84 2.59 6.96
C ALA A 217 -15.41 3.10 8.34
N ILE A 218 -14.57 4.14 8.42
CA ILE A 218 -14.03 4.63 9.69
C ILE A 218 -14.93 5.68 10.38
N ALA A 219 -15.76 6.41 9.62
CA ALA A 219 -16.56 7.51 10.14
C ALA A 219 -17.47 7.15 11.34
N PRO A 220 -18.16 6.00 11.38
CA PRO A 220 -18.95 5.62 12.56
C PRO A 220 -18.08 5.42 13.80
N LEU A 221 -16.91 4.80 13.67
CA LEU A 221 -16.01 4.55 14.80
C LEU A 221 -15.44 5.85 15.37
N LEU A 222 -15.10 6.82 14.52
CA LEU A 222 -14.64 8.15 14.96
C LEU A 222 -15.77 8.92 15.65
N ARG A 223 -16.96 8.94 15.05
CA ARG A 223 -18.14 9.65 15.58
C ARG A 223 -18.56 9.13 16.95
N ASP A 224 -18.51 7.81 17.13
CA ASP A 224 -18.94 7.13 18.35
C ASP A 224 -17.84 7.07 19.42
N GLY A 225 -16.68 7.71 19.19
CA GLY A 225 -15.56 7.72 20.14
C GLY A 225 -14.92 6.34 20.33
N LYS A 226 -15.05 5.45 19.33
CA LYS A 226 -14.54 4.07 19.39
C LYS A 226 -13.07 3.94 19.00
N VAL A 227 -12.43 5.01 18.52
CA VAL A 227 -11.00 5.08 18.21
C VAL A 227 -10.28 5.76 19.38
N ARG A 228 -9.30 5.08 19.98
CA ARG A 228 -8.47 5.64 21.07
C ARG A 228 -7.33 6.49 20.54
N ASN A 229 -6.63 5.97 19.55
CA ASN A 229 -5.47 6.58 18.93
C ASN A 229 -5.35 6.09 17.49
N THR A 230 -4.75 6.92 16.64
CA THR A 230 -4.45 6.59 15.25
C THR A 230 -2.98 6.88 14.99
N THR A 231 -2.26 5.90 14.45
CA THR A 231 -0.93 6.11 13.87
C THR A 231 -1.06 6.26 12.36
N LYS A 232 -0.51 7.32 11.78
CA LYS A 232 -0.41 7.54 10.34
C LYS A 232 1.03 7.28 9.88
N LEU A 233 1.20 6.50 8.82
CA LEU A 233 2.48 6.29 8.12
C LEU A 233 2.31 6.74 6.68
N GLU A 234 2.94 7.86 6.30
CA GLU A 234 2.80 8.43 4.96
C GLU A 234 4.17 8.42 4.26
N VAL A 235 4.27 7.75 3.12
CA VAL A 235 5.52 7.59 2.35
C VAL A 235 5.33 7.89 0.87
N ARG A 236 6.34 8.49 0.24
CA ARG A 236 6.35 8.82 -1.19
C ARG A 236 7.69 8.43 -1.83
N SER A 237 7.64 7.89 -3.04
CA SER A 237 8.85 7.66 -3.84
C SER A 237 9.47 8.92 -4.41
N THR A 238 8.78 10.06 -4.31
CA THR A 238 9.28 11.38 -4.75
C THR A 238 9.92 12.17 -3.61
N ALA A 239 9.89 11.66 -2.38
CA ALA A 239 10.52 12.31 -1.23
C ALA A 239 12.02 11.99 -1.19
N ALA A 240 12.85 13.03 -1.11
CA ALA A 240 14.32 12.94 -1.00
C ALA A 240 14.93 11.95 -2.02
N SER A 241 15.55 10.87 -1.54
CA SER A 241 16.19 9.83 -2.36
C SER A 241 15.27 8.65 -2.70
N GLY A 242 13.96 8.79 -2.48
CA GLY A 242 12.97 7.83 -2.93
C GLY A 242 13.04 7.62 -4.45
N SER A 243 12.59 6.45 -4.91
CA SER A 243 12.55 6.13 -6.34
C SER A 243 11.63 4.96 -6.66
N VAL A 244 11.27 4.86 -7.93
CA VAL A 244 10.71 3.66 -8.55
C VAL A 244 11.69 3.24 -9.65
N ASN A 245 12.23 2.03 -9.56
CA ASN A 245 13.17 1.48 -10.54
C ASN A 245 12.51 0.31 -11.26
N ASN A 246 12.39 0.43 -12.58
CA ASN A 246 11.66 -0.52 -13.41
C ASN A 246 12.62 -1.28 -14.32
N ILE A 247 12.38 -2.57 -14.53
CA ILE A 247 13.04 -3.30 -15.62
C ILE A 247 12.59 -2.73 -16.98
N PRO A 248 13.41 -2.86 -18.04
CA PRO A 248 13.04 -2.36 -19.37
C PRO A 248 11.76 -2.95 -19.98
N PHE A 249 11.24 -4.05 -19.42
CA PHE A 249 9.98 -4.62 -19.88
C PHE A 249 8.78 -3.72 -19.54
N VAL A 250 8.72 -3.20 -18.30
CA VAL A 250 7.61 -2.36 -17.81
C VAL A 250 7.66 -0.97 -18.47
N THR A 251 8.86 -0.39 -18.57
CA THR A 251 9.06 0.98 -19.10
C THR A 251 8.57 1.17 -20.54
N ARG A 252 8.53 0.10 -21.35
CA ARG A 252 8.12 0.17 -22.76
C ARG A 252 6.62 0.42 -22.96
N GLN A 253 5.79 0.13 -21.97
CA GLN A 253 4.33 0.21 -22.12
C GLN A 253 3.73 1.18 -21.10
N ALA A 254 3.55 0.73 -19.86
CA ALA A 254 2.99 1.52 -18.76
C ALA A 254 4.06 1.67 -17.68
N ASN A 255 4.87 2.72 -17.81
CA ASN A 255 5.99 2.96 -16.89
C ASN A 255 5.47 3.39 -15.51
N ALA A 256 5.79 2.64 -14.45
CA ALA A 256 5.52 3.08 -13.08
C ALA A 256 6.46 4.24 -12.69
N ALA A 257 5.92 5.45 -12.59
CA ALA A 257 6.72 6.67 -12.43
C ALA A 257 6.94 7.05 -10.97
N GLU A 258 5.89 6.93 -10.14
CA GLU A 258 5.95 7.27 -8.72
C GLU A 258 4.89 6.51 -7.92
N MET A 259 5.13 6.42 -6.62
CA MET A 259 4.21 5.82 -5.65
C MET A 259 4.01 6.74 -4.45
N HIS A 260 2.77 6.87 -3.99
CA HIS A 260 2.40 7.46 -2.71
C HIS A 260 1.52 6.47 -1.95
N SER A 261 1.84 6.22 -0.68
CA SER A 261 1.09 5.33 0.18
C SER A 261 0.89 5.97 1.55
N THR A 262 -0.34 5.91 2.06
CA THR A 262 -0.66 6.30 3.44
C THR A 262 -1.35 5.14 4.15
N PHE A 263 -0.87 4.81 5.33
CA PHE A 263 -1.47 3.83 6.24
C PHE A 263 -2.02 4.58 7.45
N TRP A 264 -3.21 4.19 7.90
CA TRP A 264 -3.82 4.62 9.16
C TRP A 264 -4.11 3.38 10.00
N ILE A 265 -3.47 3.31 11.17
CA ILE A 265 -3.62 2.21 12.11
C ILE A 265 -4.42 2.73 13.29
N TYR A 266 -5.63 2.20 13.46
CA TYR A 266 -6.58 2.60 14.48
C TYR A 266 -6.55 1.63 15.65
N GLU A 267 -6.27 2.15 16.84
CA GLU A 267 -6.46 1.45 18.09
C GLU A 267 -7.90 1.62 18.55
N LEU A 268 -8.67 0.54 18.59
CA LEU A 268 -10.08 0.60 18.96
C LEU A 268 -10.28 0.48 20.48
N THR A 269 -11.43 0.94 20.93
CA THR A 269 -11.88 0.80 22.32
C THR A 269 -12.28 -0.63 22.68
N GLU A 270 -12.77 -1.38 21.69
CA GLU A 270 -13.10 -2.80 21.80
C GLU A 270 -11.84 -3.65 21.88
N THR A 271 -11.93 -4.80 22.54
CA THR A 271 -10.82 -5.74 22.70
C THR A 271 -11.03 -7.00 21.86
N ASP A 272 -9.94 -7.63 21.48
CA ASP A 272 -9.92 -8.96 20.86
C ASP A 272 -10.16 -10.07 21.91
N SER A 273 -10.08 -11.33 21.46
CA SER A 273 -10.23 -12.51 22.32
C SER A 273 -9.17 -12.64 23.40
N ASN A 274 -8.04 -11.96 23.27
CA ASN A 274 -6.92 -11.97 24.20
C ASN A 274 -6.98 -10.78 25.19
N GLY A 275 -7.98 -9.90 25.06
CA GLY A 275 -8.12 -8.70 25.87
C GLY A 275 -7.27 -7.52 25.40
N ASN A 276 -6.57 -7.64 24.27
CA ASN A 276 -5.82 -6.54 23.66
C ASN A 276 -6.78 -5.64 22.87
N PRO A 277 -6.48 -4.33 22.70
CA PRO A 277 -7.26 -3.48 21.81
C PRO A 277 -7.32 -4.07 20.40
N LYS A 278 -8.52 -4.14 19.81
CA LYS A 278 -8.65 -4.46 18.39
C LYS A 278 -7.95 -3.38 17.56
N LEU A 279 -7.30 -3.80 16.49
CA LEU A 279 -6.62 -2.90 15.58
C LEU A 279 -7.23 -2.99 14.18
N TRP A 280 -7.56 -1.83 13.61
CA TRP A 280 -7.92 -1.71 12.20
C TRP A 280 -6.79 -1.01 11.44
N LEU A 281 -6.52 -1.42 10.21
CA LEU A 281 -5.58 -0.79 9.30
C LEU A 281 -6.32 -0.39 8.04
N GLN A 282 -6.30 0.90 7.72
CA GLN A 282 -6.66 1.39 6.40
C GLN A 282 -5.42 1.80 5.64
N TYR A 283 -5.38 1.54 4.34
CA TYR A 283 -4.39 2.16 3.48
C TYR A 283 -4.99 2.69 2.20
N SER A 284 -4.35 3.74 1.67
CA SER A 284 -4.58 4.30 0.34
C SER A 284 -3.24 4.39 -0.37
N GLN A 285 -3.11 3.68 -1.48
CA GLN A 285 -1.91 3.66 -2.30
C GLN A 285 -2.23 4.07 -3.72
N THR A 286 -1.45 5.00 -4.26
CA THR A 286 -1.50 5.42 -5.65
C THR A 286 -0.14 5.19 -6.28
N VAL A 287 -0.10 4.37 -7.32
CA VAL A 287 1.03 4.28 -8.26
C VAL A 287 0.64 5.07 -9.51
N ILE A 288 1.52 5.93 -10.00
CA ILE A 288 1.29 6.64 -11.25
C ILE A 288 1.93 5.86 -12.39
N LEU A 289 1.13 5.50 -13.38
CA LEU A 289 1.59 4.89 -14.62
C LEU A 289 1.63 5.95 -15.72
N ASP A 290 2.77 6.10 -16.39
CA ASP A 290 2.91 7.03 -17.51
C ASP A 290 2.80 6.25 -18.84
N PHE A 291 1.75 6.54 -19.61
CA PHE A 291 1.57 6.04 -20.97
C PHE A 291 0.66 6.96 -21.78
N PHE A 292 0.78 6.86 -23.12
CA PHE A 292 0.13 7.72 -24.12
C PHE A 292 0.54 9.18 -24.07
N ASN A 293 0.69 9.77 -25.25
CA ASN A 293 1.08 11.18 -25.37
C ASN A 293 -0.07 12.09 -24.96
N ARG A 294 0.27 13.15 -24.22
CA ARG A 294 -0.64 14.24 -23.96
C ARG A 294 -0.96 15.01 -25.24
N LYS A 295 -2.23 15.38 -25.40
CA LYS A 295 -2.68 16.21 -26.52
C LYS A 295 -2.36 17.70 -26.31
N ASP A 296 -2.34 18.15 -25.06
CA ASP A 296 -2.12 19.56 -24.68
C ASP A 296 -0.62 19.91 -24.58
N ARG A 297 0.24 18.93 -24.32
CA ARG A 297 1.69 19.09 -24.21
C ARG A 297 2.45 17.97 -24.93
N PRO A 298 2.74 18.14 -26.23
CA PRO A 298 3.52 17.16 -27.00
C PRO A 298 4.87 16.87 -26.34
N GLY A 299 5.20 15.59 -26.16
CA GLY A 299 6.42 15.13 -25.50
C GLY A 299 6.26 14.79 -24.02
N GLU A 300 5.14 15.15 -23.39
CA GLU A 300 4.75 14.65 -22.06
C GLU A 300 3.74 13.50 -22.18
N LEU A 301 3.79 12.55 -21.25
CA LEU A 301 2.84 11.43 -21.17
C LEU A 301 1.66 11.75 -20.27
N ILE A 302 0.52 11.12 -20.53
CA ILE A 302 -0.63 11.13 -19.62
C ILE A 302 -0.23 10.31 -18.39
N ARG A 303 -0.57 10.82 -17.21
CA ARG A 303 -0.28 10.13 -15.94
C ARG A 303 -1.56 9.49 -15.43
N TRP A 304 -1.54 8.18 -15.24
CA TRP A 304 -2.70 7.37 -14.91
C TRP A 304 -2.59 6.86 -13.48
N PRO A 305 -3.42 7.35 -12.55
CA PRO A 305 -3.49 6.79 -11.21
C PRO A 305 -3.91 5.32 -11.26
N HIS A 306 -3.09 4.45 -10.67
CA HIS A 306 -3.43 3.09 -10.28
C HIS A 306 -3.62 3.09 -8.76
N ILE A 307 -4.85 2.89 -8.30
CA ILE A 307 -5.22 3.11 -6.91
C ILE A 307 -5.63 1.80 -6.27
N SER A 308 -5.05 1.50 -5.11
CA SER A 308 -5.47 0.42 -4.22
C SER A 308 -5.84 0.98 -2.86
N ILE A 309 -7.00 0.59 -2.34
CA ILE A 309 -7.45 0.93 -0.99
C ILE A 309 -7.91 -0.34 -0.26
N ASN A 310 -7.73 -0.39 1.06
CA ASN A 310 -8.29 -1.48 1.86
C ASN A 310 -8.58 -1.05 3.30
N THR A 311 -9.48 -1.77 3.96
CA THR A 311 -9.70 -1.75 5.42
C THR A 311 -9.56 -3.18 5.96
N LEU A 312 -8.58 -3.39 6.83
CA LEU A 312 -8.19 -4.68 7.40
C LEU A 312 -8.34 -4.67 8.92
N GLU A 313 -8.59 -5.84 9.52
CA GLU A 313 -8.50 -6.05 10.98
C GLU A 313 -7.27 -6.92 11.27
N LYS A 314 -6.57 -6.62 12.36
CA LYS A 314 -5.47 -7.46 12.83
C LYS A 314 -6.03 -8.78 13.35
N VAL A 315 -5.45 -9.89 12.88
CA VAL A 315 -5.80 -11.22 13.36
C VAL A 315 -5.20 -11.43 14.75
N PRO A 316 -6.00 -11.81 15.76
CA PRO A 316 -5.49 -12.14 17.08
C PRO A 316 -4.52 -13.33 16.99
N THR A 317 -3.36 -13.20 17.62
CA THR A 317 -2.32 -14.25 17.72
C THR A 317 -2.42 -15.01 19.02
#